data_AF-A0A2E5U2L9-F1
#
_entry.id   AF-A0A2E5U2L9-F1
#
_cell.length_a   1.000
_cell.length_b   1.000
_cell.length_c   1.000
_cell.angle_alpha   90.00
_cell.angle_beta   90.00
_cell.angle_gamma   90.00
#
_symmetry.space_group_name_H-M   'P 1'
#
loop_
_entity.id
_entity.type
_entity.pdbx_description
1 polymer ?
#
loop_
_entity_poly.entity_id
_entity_poly.type
_entity_poly.pdbx_seq_one_letter_code
_entity_poly.pdbx_strand_id
1 'polypeptide(L)' 'SFQSRRGNIKYRRPSDNKLDFVHTLNGSGLATPRLMVALLECYQTEKGEIKVPEILLDYLKHDKISSND' A
#
# COMPACT_ATOMS: atom_id res chain seq x y z
N SER A 1 18.06 -3.56 17.60
CA SER A 1 16.60 -3.36 17.69
C SER A 1 16.28 -2.00 18.32
N PHE A 2 16.01 -0.95 17.51
CA PHE A 2 15.80 0.42 18.00
C PHE A 2 14.35 0.66 18.43
N GLN A 3 13.38 0.45 17.53
CA GLN A 3 11.97 0.72 17.79
C GLN A 3 11.40 -0.19 18.90
N SER A 4 11.70 -1.49 18.87
CA SER A 4 11.22 -2.45 19.87
C SER A 4 11.79 -2.24 21.27
N ARG A 5 13.00 -1.67 21.41
CA ARG A 5 13.52 -1.25 22.74
C ARG A 5 12.73 -0.07 23.30
N ARG A 6 12.40 0.92 22.46
CA ARG A 6 11.59 2.09 22.85
C ARG A 6 10.13 1.74 23.11
N GLY A 7 9.58 0.76 22.38
CA GLY A 7 8.21 0.26 22.57
C GLY A 7 8.06 -0.93 23.52
N ASN A 8 9.15 -1.39 24.15
CA ASN A 8 9.21 -2.59 25.00
C ASN A 8 8.57 -3.85 24.36
N ILE A 9 8.74 -4.05 23.05
CA ILE A 9 8.17 -5.18 22.31
C ILE A 9 9.15 -6.35 22.32
N LYS A 10 8.76 -7.45 22.96
CA LYS A 10 9.60 -8.64 23.15
C LYS A 10 8.88 -9.90 22.67
N TYR A 11 9.64 -10.91 22.31
CA TYR A 11 9.17 -12.27 22.08
C TYR A 11 9.88 -13.23 23.02
N ARG A 12 9.30 -14.41 23.24
CA ARG A 12 9.95 -15.50 23.98
C ARG A 12 10.72 -16.36 22.99
N ARG A 13 12.03 -16.49 23.17
CA ARG A 13 12.86 -17.34 22.33
C ARG A 13 12.52 -18.80 22.53
N PRO A 14 12.23 -19.58 21.46
CA PRO A 14 11.94 -21.00 21.59
C PRO A 14 13.11 -21.83 22.14
N SER A 15 14.36 -21.39 21.89
CA SER A 15 15.57 -22.12 22.27
C SER A 15 15.81 -22.17 23.78
N ASP A 16 15.51 -21.09 24.51
CA ASP A 16 15.85 -20.96 25.94
C ASP A 16 14.75 -20.31 26.79
N ASN A 17 13.55 -20.10 26.24
CA ASN A 17 12.40 -19.48 26.89
C ASN A 17 12.64 -18.07 27.46
N LYS A 18 13.77 -17.42 27.12
CA LYS A 18 14.08 -16.05 27.56
C LYS A 18 13.38 -15.02 26.70
N LEU A 19 13.14 -13.86 27.28
CA LEU A 19 12.60 -12.71 26.55
C LEU A 19 13.71 -12.01 25.76
N ASP A 20 13.43 -11.66 24.52
CA ASP A 20 14.32 -10.89 23.66
C ASP A 20 13.54 -9.85 22.84
N PHE A 21 14.21 -8.80 22.39
CA PHE A 21 13.58 -7.74 21.58
C PHE A 21 13.43 -8.18 20.13
N VAL A 22 12.23 -7.97 19.55
CA VAL A 22 12.00 -8.24 18.13
C VAL A 22 12.79 -7.29 17.23
N HIS A 23 13.10 -7.72 16.01
CA HIS A 23 13.49 -6.81 14.93
C HIS A 23 12.23 -6.26 14.25
N THR A 24 12.23 -4.97 13.94
CA THR A 24 11.08 -4.29 13.33
C THR A 24 11.46 -3.81 11.94
N LEU A 25 10.53 -3.98 11.00
CA LEU A 25 10.59 -3.46 9.64
C LEU A 25 9.27 -2.73 9.38
N ASN A 26 9.32 -1.69 8.56
CA ASN A 26 8.14 -1.00 8.09
C ASN A 26 8.35 -0.54 6.64
N GLY A 27 7.25 -0.42 5.91
CA GLY A 27 7.21 0.08 4.55
C GLY A 27 5.76 0.33 4.17
N SER A 28 5.49 1.40 3.44
CA SER A 28 4.14 1.70 2.95
C SER A 28 3.71 0.65 1.93
N GLY A 29 2.51 0.07 2.08
CA GLY A 29 1.93 -0.80 1.05
C GLY A 29 1.57 -0.01 -0.21
N LEU A 30 0.73 1.02 -0.04
CA LEU A 30 0.39 2.00 -1.07
C LEU A 30 0.18 3.37 -0.43
N ALA A 31 0.50 4.44 -1.15
CA ALA A 31 0.27 5.82 -0.73
C ALA A 31 -0.71 6.50 -1.69
N THR A 32 -1.98 6.60 -1.29
CA THR A 32 -3.10 7.01 -2.15
C THR A 32 -2.86 8.30 -2.94
N PRO A 33 -2.31 9.40 -2.36
CA PRO A 33 -2.13 10.63 -3.12
C PRO A 33 -1.17 10.48 -4.32
N ARG A 34 -0.04 9.78 -4.13
CA ARG A 34 0.94 9.56 -5.20
C ARG A 34 0.45 8.50 -6.18
N LEU A 35 -0.24 7.48 -5.67
CA LEU A 35 -0.84 6.44 -6.49
C LEU A 35 -1.91 7.03 -7.42
N MET A 36 -2.74 7.96 -6.94
CA MET A 36 -3.76 8.61 -7.76
C MET A 36 -3.12 9.33 -8.95
N VAL A 37 -2.10 10.15 -8.72
CA VAL A 37 -1.38 10.86 -9.80
C VAL A 37 -0.79 9.88 -10.81
N ALA A 38 -0.10 8.83 -10.35
CA ALA A 38 0.48 7.82 -11.23
C ALA A 38 -0.58 7.08 -12.07
N LEU A 39 -1.73 6.75 -11.47
CA LEU A 39 -2.84 6.13 -12.20
C LEU A 39 -3.41 7.07 -13.27
N LEU A 40 -3.61 8.35 -12.97
CA LEU A 40 -4.08 9.33 -13.95
C LEU A 40 -3.08 9.49 -15.10
N GLU A 41 -1.78 9.64 -14.80
CA GLU A 41 -0.74 9.84 -15.81
C GLU A 41 -0.53 8.62 -16.71
N CYS A 42 -0.54 7.40 -16.13
CA CYS A 42 -0.27 6.17 -16.88
C CYS A 42 -1.47 5.66 -17.68
N TYR A 43 -2.70 6.00 -17.29
CA TYR A 43 -3.92 5.47 -17.90
C TYR A 43 -4.77 6.51 -18.64
N GLN A 44 -4.28 7.76 -18.77
CA GLN A 44 -4.91 8.73 -19.65
C GLN A 44 -4.92 8.28 -21.11
N THR A 45 -5.95 8.68 -21.83
CA THR A 45 -6.09 8.45 -23.28
C THR A 45 -6.05 9.78 -24.04
N GLU A 46 -5.83 9.73 -25.36
CA GLU A 46 -5.86 10.93 -26.22
C GLU A 46 -7.21 11.67 -26.19
N LYS A 47 -8.29 10.98 -25.79
CA LYS A 47 -9.63 11.55 -25.64
C LYS A 47 -9.84 12.25 -24.29
N GLY A 48 -8.85 12.25 -23.41
CA GLY A 48 -8.95 12.81 -22.06
C GLY A 48 -9.69 11.91 -21.04
N GLU A 49 -10.02 10.67 -21.42
CA GLU A 49 -10.57 9.65 -20.51
C GLU A 49 -9.42 8.95 -19.75
N ILE A 50 -9.70 8.44 -18.56
CA ILE A 50 -8.78 7.59 -17.79
C ILE A 50 -9.26 6.14 -17.87
N LYS A 51 -8.46 5.22 -18.40
CA LYS A 51 -8.76 3.79 -18.37
C LYS A 51 -8.60 3.23 -16.96
N VAL A 52 -9.52 2.37 -16.53
CA VAL A 52 -9.40 1.68 -15.24
C VAL A 52 -8.55 0.41 -15.42
N PRO A 53 -7.51 0.18 -14.60
CA PRO A 53 -6.77 -1.08 -14.60
C PRO A 53 -7.70 -2.27 -14.38
N GLU A 54 -7.49 -3.38 -15.09
CA GLU A 54 -8.38 -4.56 -15.05
C GLU A 54 -8.63 -5.07 -13.62
N ILE A 55 -7.58 -5.09 -12.78
CA ILE A 55 -7.66 -5.53 -11.37
C ILE A 55 -8.53 -4.62 -10.48
N LEU A 56 -8.88 -3.42 -10.94
CA LEU A 56 -9.72 -2.46 -10.20
C LEU A 56 -11.18 -2.45 -10.66
N LEU A 57 -11.52 -3.20 -11.72
CA LEU A 57 -12.88 -3.20 -12.29
C LEU A 57 -13.94 -3.69 -11.29
N ASP A 58 -13.62 -4.67 -10.46
CA ASP A 58 -14.56 -5.18 -9.45
C ASP A 58 -14.91 -4.13 -8.38
N TYR A 59 -14.02 -3.16 -8.16
CA TYR A 59 -14.21 -2.09 -7.17
C TYR A 59 -14.93 -0.88 -7.76
N LEU A 60 -14.59 -0.49 -8.99
CA LEU A 60 -15.10 0.73 -9.62
C LEU A 60 -16.34 0.48 -10.50
N LYS A 61 -16.54 -0.75 -11.01
CA LYS A 61 -17.65 -1.15 -11.89
C LYS A 61 -17.77 -0.35 -13.20
N HIS A 62 -16.75 0.44 -13.52
CA HIS A 62 -16.60 1.19 -14.75
C HIS A 62 -15.22 0.89 -15.32
N ASP A 63 -15.13 0.73 -16.64
CA ASP A 63 -13.88 0.45 -17.37
C ASP A 63 -13.09 1.71 -17.73
N LYS A 64 -13.72 2.88 -17.59
CA LYS A 64 -13.13 4.19 -17.81
C LYS A 64 -13.80 5.28 -16.97
N ILE A 65 -13.09 6.38 -16.78
CA ILE A 65 -13.55 7.61 -16.12
C ILE A 65 -13.44 8.76 -17.12
N SER A 66 -14.51 9.52 -17.29
CA SER A 66 -14.63 10.67 -18.18
C SER A 66 -15.19 11.87 -17.41
N SER A 67 -15.04 13.08 -17.95
CA SER A 67 -15.53 14.31 -17.30
C SER A 67 -17.04 14.38 -17.11
N ASN A 68 -17.80 13.48 -17.75
CA ASN A 68 -19.25 13.46 -17.74
C ASN A 68 -19.83 12.39 -16.82
N ASP A 69 -18.97 11.66 -16.08
CA ASP A 69 -19.37 10.63 -15.10
C ASP A 69 -19.67 11.20 -13.72
#